data_AF-A0A0E3BRN3-F1
#
_entry.id   AF-A0A0E3BRN3-F1
#
_cell.length_a   1.000
_cell.length_b   1.000
_cell.length_c   1.000
_cell.angle_alpha   90.00
_cell.angle_beta   90.00
_cell.angle_gamma   90.00
#
_symmetry.space_group_name_H-M   'P 1'
#
loop_
_entity.id
_entity.type
_entity.pdbx_description
1 polymer ?
#
loop_
_entity_poly.entity_id
_entity_poly.type
_entity_poly.pdbx_seq_one_letter_code
_entity_poly.pdbx_strand_id
1 'polypeptide(L)'
;MTVAQKISALEESGQLPKLNRDDTLTGIDADSNGVRDDIDAYISQVFPAEIRQAATKAAQVEQSMLTVDVNDKDAVRDINNAYTRANGCIFETARNKDLEIKPYFVSKQISAITANTKKRLLAMVDFSHASNGMVFTGQLNGNCDE
;
A
#
# COMPACT_ATOMS: atom_id res chain seq x y z
N MET A 1 -2.06 27.84 -16.86
CA MET A 1 -2.30 26.82 -15.82
C MET A 1 -0.97 26.36 -15.24
N THR A 2 -0.86 26.31 -13.92
CA THR A 2 0.25 25.69 -13.21
C THR A 2 0.18 24.16 -13.30
N VAL A 3 1.24 23.45 -12.91
CA VAL A 3 1.24 21.98 -12.83
C VAL A 3 0.16 21.48 -11.88
N ALA A 4 0.00 22.13 -10.72
CA ALA A 4 -1.03 21.78 -9.75
C ALA A 4 -2.45 21.90 -10.33
N GLN A 5 -2.73 23.01 -11.04
CA GLN A 5 -4.03 23.21 -11.70
C GLN A 5 -4.31 22.15 -12.78
N LYS A 6 -3.28 21.70 -13.49
CA LYS A 6 -3.42 20.62 -14.48
C LYS A 6 -3.74 19.29 -13.82
N ILE A 7 -3.05 18.95 -12.72
CA ILE A 7 -3.31 17.72 -11.97
C ILE A 7 -4.74 17.73 -11.43
N SER A 8 -5.19 18.84 -10.81
CA SER A 8 -6.57 18.94 -10.31
C SER A 8 -7.62 18.76 -11.41
N ALA A 9 -7.42 19.36 -12.59
CA ALA A 9 -8.35 19.16 -13.72
C ALA A 9 -8.39 17.70 -14.22
N LEU A 10 -7.25 16.99 -14.18
CA LEU A 10 -7.17 15.58 -14.53
C LEU A 10 -7.83 14.69 -13.46
N GLU A 11 -7.68 15.02 -12.18
CA GLU A 11 -8.37 14.34 -11.07
C GLU A 11 -9.89 14.57 -11.13
N GLU A 12 -10.33 15.81 -11.42
CA GLU A 12 -11.76 16.17 -11.55
C GLU A 12 -12.42 15.53 -12.77
N SER A 13 -11.68 15.36 -13.86
CA SER A 13 -12.17 14.67 -15.07
C SER A 13 -12.11 13.14 -14.97
N GLY A 14 -11.60 12.60 -13.87
CA GLY A 14 -11.43 11.16 -13.65
C GLY A 14 -10.29 10.53 -14.47
N GLN A 15 -9.51 11.34 -15.21
CA GLN A 15 -8.34 10.87 -15.95
C GLN A 15 -7.19 10.47 -15.02
N LEU A 16 -7.13 11.05 -13.82
CA LEU A 16 -6.24 10.62 -12.74
C LEU A 16 -7.03 10.24 -11.50
N PRO A 17 -6.61 9.22 -10.74
CA PRO A 17 -7.14 8.96 -9.41
C PRO A 17 -6.88 10.16 -8.49
N LYS A 18 -7.88 10.55 -7.72
CA LYS A 18 -7.76 11.62 -6.73
C LYS A 18 -7.20 11.05 -5.42
N LEU A 19 -5.96 11.41 -5.10
CA LEU A 19 -5.31 10.98 -3.86
C LEU A 19 -5.49 12.00 -2.74
N ASN A 20 -5.73 11.49 -1.53
CA ASN A 20 -5.72 12.26 -0.31
C ASN A 20 -4.27 12.68 0.02
N ARG A 21 -4.06 13.98 0.18
CA ARG A 21 -2.75 14.58 0.51
C ARG A 21 -2.86 15.51 1.73
N ASP A 22 -3.78 15.21 2.63
CA ASP A 22 -3.90 15.96 3.88
C ASP A 22 -2.70 15.72 4.80
N ASP A 23 -2.60 16.51 5.87
CA ASP A 23 -1.51 16.38 6.85
C ASP A 23 -1.80 15.34 7.95
N THR A 24 -2.61 14.32 7.65
CA THR A 24 -2.90 13.21 8.56
C THR A 24 -2.13 11.96 8.15
N LEU A 25 -1.74 11.14 9.13
CA LEU A 25 -1.09 9.85 8.85
C LEU A 25 -2.09 8.86 8.26
N THR A 26 -3.25 8.74 8.89
CA THR A 26 -4.26 7.72 8.59
C THR A 26 -5.21 8.10 7.45
N GLY A 27 -5.42 9.38 7.17
CA GLY A 27 -6.45 9.81 6.23
C GLY A 27 -7.86 9.38 6.64
N ILE A 28 -8.77 9.32 5.66
CA ILE A 28 -10.14 8.84 5.82
C ILE A 28 -10.17 7.37 5.40
N ASP A 29 -10.65 6.51 6.31
CA ASP A 29 -10.99 5.10 6.10
C ASP A 29 -12.43 4.95 6.65
N ALA A 30 -13.42 5.11 5.78
CA ALA A 30 -14.82 5.21 6.19
C ALA A 30 -15.46 3.84 6.48
N ASP A 31 -14.98 2.78 5.85
CA ASP A 31 -15.47 1.41 6.04
C ASP A 31 -14.66 0.62 7.10
N SER A 32 -13.61 1.25 7.66
CA SER A 32 -12.74 0.68 8.68
C SER A 32 -12.06 -0.62 8.22
N ASN A 33 -11.75 -0.71 6.93
CA ASN A 33 -11.07 -1.88 6.37
C ASN A 33 -9.53 -1.83 6.55
N GLY A 34 -8.99 -0.74 7.11
CA GLY A 34 -7.55 -0.53 7.30
C GLY A 34 -6.86 0.12 6.10
N VAL A 35 -7.61 0.57 5.10
CA VAL A 35 -7.15 1.25 3.89
C VAL A 35 -7.88 2.57 3.78
N ARG A 36 -7.15 3.60 3.35
CA ARG A 36 -7.73 4.90 3.05
C ARG A 36 -8.64 4.78 1.83
N ASP A 37 -9.78 5.47 1.88
CA ASP A 37 -10.77 5.48 0.80
C ASP A 37 -10.16 5.89 -0.56
N ASP A 38 -9.15 6.78 -0.56
CA ASP A 38 -8.47 7.21 -1.79
C ASP A 38 -7.61 6.11 -2.42
N ILE A 39 -7.04 5.22 -1.59
CA ILE A 39 -6.28 4.06 -2.03
C ILE A 39 -7.22 2.96 -2.51
N ASP A 40 -8.35 2.72 -1.85
CA ASP A 40 -9.36 1.78 -2.33
C ASP A 40 -9.92 2.21 -3.69
N ALA A 41 -10.22 3.50 -3.85
CA ALA A 41 -10.62 4.06 -5.13
C ALA A 41 -9.53 3.86 -6.20
N TYR A 42 -8.27 4.10 -5.86
CA TYR A 42 -7.13 3.86 -6.76
C TYR A 42 -7.04 2.38 -7.19
N ILE A 43 -7.09 1.44 -6.24
CA ILE A 43 -7.03 0.00 -6.50
C ILE A 43 -8.18 -0.41 -7.44
N SER A 44 -9.38 0.08 -7.19
CA SER A 44 -10.57 -0.21 -8.00
C SER A 44 -10.50 0.38 -9.41
N GLN A 45 -9.89 1.55 -9.57
CA GLN A 45 -9.78 2.23 -10.86
C GLN A 45 -8.61 1.69 -11.71
N VAL A 46 -7.47 1.40 -11.09
CA VAL A 46 -6.19 1.17 -11.79
C VAL A 46 -5.88 -0.31 -12.00
N PHE A 47 -6.30 -1.19 -11.09
CA PHE A 47 -5.92 -2.60 -11.15
C PHE A 47 -7.03 -3.51 -11.71
N PRO A 48 -6.66 -4.58 -12.45
CA PRO A 48 -7.58 -5.64 -12.85
C PRO A 48 -8.27 -6.26 -11.63
N ALA A 49 -9.53 -6.68 -11.77
CA ALA A 49 -10.33 -7.20 -10.67
C ALA A 49 -9.65 -8.36 -9.94
N GLU A 50 -8.92 -9.19 -10.68
CA GLU A 50 -8.23 -10.39 -10.24
C GLU A 50 -7.15 -10.12 -9.18
N ILE A 51 -6.52 -8.94 -9.18
CA ILE A 51 -5.41 -8.60 -8.27
C ILE A 51 -5.80 -7.61 -7.17
N ARG A 52 -7.03 -7.08 -7.19
CA ARG A 52 -7.46 -6.03 -6.23
C ARG A 52 -7.37 -6.49 -4.79
N GLN A 53 -7.82 -7.71 -4.49
CA GLN A 53 -7.75 -8.24 -3.12
C GLN A 53 -6.30 -8.30 -2.60
N ALA A 54 -5.36 -8.77 -3.43
CA ALA A 54 -3.94 -8.80 -3.07
C ALA A 54 -3.36 -7.38 -2.88
N ALA A 55 -3.77 -6.43 -3.73
CA ALA A 55 -3.38 -5.03 -3.62
C ALA A 55 -3.95 -4.37 -2.35
N THR A 56 -5.21 -4.65 -1.99
CA THR A 56 -5.84 -4.17 -0.75
C THR A 56 -5.11 -4.71 0.48
N LYS A 57 -4.77 -6.01 0.52
CA LYS A 57 -3.97 -6.58 1.62
C LYS A 57 -2.61 -5.89 1.75
N ALA A 58 -1.93 -5.63 0.64
CA ALA A 58 -0.67 -4.88 0.67
C ALA A 58 -0.88 -3.46 1.23
N ALA A 59 -1.94 -2.77 0.81
CA ALA A 59 -2.28 -1.44 1.32
C ALA A 59 -2.58 -1.45 2.83
N GLN A 60 -3.34 -2.42 3.33
CA GLN A 60 -3.62 -2.58 4.76
C GLN A 60 -2.33 -2.71 5.58
N VAL A 61 -1.42 -3.57 5.14
CA VAL A 61 -0.15 -3.78 5.83
C VAL A 61 0.71 -2.52 5.78
N GLU A 62 0.82 -1.86 4.63
CA GLU A 62 1.61 -0.63 4.52
C GLU A 62 1.01 0.53 5.33
N GLN A 63 -0.32 0.63 5.46
CA GLN A 63 -0.96 1.60 6.35
C GLN A 63 -0.64 1.35 7.82
N SER A 64 -0.54 0.08 8.23
CA SER A 64 -0.15 -0.27 9.60
C SER A 64 1.28 0.20 9.95
N MET A 65 2.19 0.28 8.96
CA MET A 65 3.54 0.81 9.15
C MET A 65 3.54 2.29 9.57
N LEU A 66 2.47 3.04 9.25
CA LEU A 66 2.37 4.48 9.54
C LEU A 66 2.03 4.76 11.01
N THR A 67 1.53 3.76 11.75
CA THR A 67 0.94 3.96 13.08
C THR A 67 1.45 3.01 14.16
N VAL A 68 2.21 1.98 13.80
CA VAL A 68 2.81 1.05 14.76
C VAL A 68 3.77 1.75 15.73
N ASP A 69 3.82 1.28 16.97
CA ASP A 69 4.90 1.66 17.89
C ASP A 69 6.22 1.02 17.42
N VAL A 70 7.11 1.86 16.89
CA VAL A 70 8.42 1.44 16.37
C VAL A 70 9.39 0.92 17.44
N ASN A 71 9.06 1.11 18.73
CA ASN A 71 9.82 0.54 19.85
C ASN A 71 9.35 -0.88 20.20
N ASP A 72 8.14 -1.26 19.81
CA ASP A 72 7.66 -2.63 19.91
C ASP A 72 8.27 -3.48 18.79
N LYS A 73 9.37 -4.16 19.12
CA LYS A 73 10.13 -4.96 18.17
C LYS A 73 9.35 -6.17 17.65
N ASP A 74 8.36 -6.66 18.40
CA ASP A 74 7.54 -7.78 17.97
C ASP A 74 6.46 -7.28 17.00
N ALA A 75 5.80 -6.16 17.30
CA ALA A 75 4.86 -5.52 16.35
C ALA A 75 5.53 -5.13 15.02
N VAL A 76 6.74 -4.56 15.07
CA VAL A 76 7.51 -4.24 13.85
C VAL A 76 7.84 -5.51 13.04
N ARG A 77 8.19 -6.60 13.72
CA ARG A 77 8.49 -7.88 13.06
C ARG A 77 7.24 -8.48 12.41
N ASP A 78 6.11 -8.43 13.10
CA ASP A 78 4.84 -8.97 12.60
C ASP A 78 4.38 -8.24 11.34
N ILE A 79 4.50 -6.91 11.30
CA ILE A 79 4.20 -6.11 10.11
C ILE A 79 5.15 -6.45 8.95
N ASN A 80 6.45 -6.62 9.20
CA ASN A 80 7.38 -7.03 8.13
C ASN A 80 7.09 -8.43 7.57
N ASN A 81 6.73 -9.37 8.44
CA ASN A 81 6.29 -10.70 8.01
C ASN A 81 4.99 -10.60 7.19
N ALA A 82 4.02 -9.80 7.65
CA ALA A 82 2.78 -9.55 6.91
C ALA A 82 3.03 -8.86 5.57
N TYR A 83 3.99 -7.94 5.51
CA TYR A 83 4.35 -7.22 4.29
C TYR A 83 4.93 -8.17 3.26
N THR A 84 5.79 -9.10 3.72
CA THR A 84 6.37 -10.12 2.86
C THR A 84 5.29 -11.07 2.31
N ARG A 85 4.33 -11.48 3.15
CA ARG A 85 3.18 -12.30 2.73
C ARG A 85 2.29 -11.57 1.72
N ALA A 86 1.94 -10.31 1.99
CA ALA A 86 1.07 -9.52 1.12
C ALA A 86 1.70 -9.32 -0.27
N ASN A 87 3.01 -9.05 -0.31
CA ASN A 87 3.75 -9.02 -1.58
C ASN A 87 3.79 -10.39 -2.25
N GLY A 88 4.05 -11.46 -1.51
CA GLY A 88 3.94 -12.84 -2.03
C GLY A 88 2.60 -13.09 -2.72
N CYS A 89 1.50 -12.65 -2.11
CA CYS A 89 0.16 -12.79 -2.67
C CYS A 89 -0.03 -12.01 -3.99
N ILE A 90 0.52 -10.80 -4.11
CA ILE A 90 0.51 -10.04 -5.38
C ILE A 90 1.21 -10.83 -6.49
N PHE A 91 2.41 -11.36 -6.21
CA PHE A 91 3.20 -12.11 -7.18
C PHE A 91 2.55 -13.42 -7.58
N GLU A 92 2.02 -14.15 -6.60
CA GLU A 92 1.30 -15.39 -6.83
C GLU A 92 0.01 -15.16 -7.63
N THR A 93 -0.78 -14.15 -7.29
CA THR A 93 -2.02 -13.82 -7.99
C THR A 93 -1.75 -13.47 -9.45
N ALA A 94 -0.75 -12.60 -9.70
CA ALA A 94 -0.37 -12.23 -11.07
C ALA A 94 0.06 -13.46 -11.89
N ARG A 95 0.84 -14.37 -11.30
CA ARG A 95 1.27 -15.62 -11.94
C ARG A 95 0.10 -16.58 -12.20
N ASN A 96 -0.72 -16.84 -11.19
CA ASN A 96 -1.79 -17.84 -11.25
C ASN A 96 -2.94 -17.41 -12.19
N LYS A 97 -3.14 -16.10 -12.35
CA LYS A 97 -4.14 -15.50 -13.24
C LYS A 97 -3.58 -15.09 -14.60
N ASP A 98 -2.29 -15.34 -14.85
CA ASP A 98 -1.58 -14.98 -16.08
C ASP A 98 -1.79 -13.51 -16.49
N LEU A 99 -1.65 -12.61 -15.51
CA LEU A 99 -1.92 -11.19 -15.74
C LEU A 99 -0.73 -10.51 -16.43
N GLU A 100 -1.03 -9.64 -17.41
CA GLU A 100 -0.01 -8.82 -18.07
C GLU A 100 0.65 -7.80 -17.12
N ILE A 101 -0.06 -7.39 -16.06
CA ILE A 101 0.47 -6.44 -15.07
C ILE A 101 1.62 -7.08 -14.29
N LYS A 102 2.79 -6.43 -14.29
CA LYS A 102 3.93 -6.96 -13.53
C LYS A 102 3.64 -6.78 -12.03
N PRO A 103 3.75 -7.82 -11.21
CA PRO A 103 3.40 -7.76 -9.78
C PRO A 103 4.22 -6.71 -9.01
N TYR A 104 5.51 -6.54 -9.35
CA TYR A 104 6.34 -5.48 -8.78
C TYR A 104 5.76 -4.07 -9.00
N PHE A 105 5.07 -3.80 -10.12
CA PHE A 105 4.42 -2.51 -10.33
C PHE A 105 3.27 -2.29 -9.37
N VAL A 106 2.49 -3.34 -9.04
CA VAL A 106 1.40 -3.23 -8.08
C VAL A 106 1.95 -2.85 -6.70
N SER A 107 2.93 -3.60 -6.19
CA SER A 107 3.59 -3.30 -4.92
C SER A 107 4.15 -1.88 -4.89
N LYS A 108 4.91 -1.48 -5.92
CA LYS A 108 5.51 -0.15 -6.01
C LYS A 108 4.47 0.98 -5.99
N GLN A 109 3.35 0.79 -6.68
CA GLN A 109 2.29 1.81 -6.72
C GLN A 109 1.58 1.92 -5.38
N ILE A 110 1.27 0.79 -4.72
CA ILE A 110 0.71 0.79 -3.36
C ILE A 110 1.62 1.56 -2.40
N SER A 111 2.93 1.31 -2.43
CA SER A 111 3.85 2.07 -1.56
C SER A 111 3.91 3.56 -1.90
N ALA A 112 3.88 3.90 -3.20
CA ALA A 112 3.92 5.29 -3.63
C ALA A 112 2.67 6.08 -3.19
N ILE A 113 1.47 5.50 -3.31
CA ILE A 113 0.23 6.16 -2.90
C ILE A 113 0.04 6.12 -1.37
N THR A 114 0.63 5.14 -0.68
CA THR A 114 0.65 5.08 0.79
C THR A 114 1.53 6.19 1.37
N ALA A 115 2.73 6.39 0.82
CA ALA A 115 3.72 7.36 1.28
C ALA A 115 3.55 8.79 0.72
N ASN A 116 2.42 9.11 0.09
CA ASN A 116 2.24 10.25 -0.81
C ASN A 116 2.29 11.66 -0.16
N THR A 117 2.61 11.77 1.13
CA THR A 117 2.88 13.04 1.83
C THR A 117 4.19 12.93 2.61
N LYS A 118 4.82 14.07 2.90
CA LYS A 118 6.07 14.10 3.69
C LYS A 118 5.91 13.38 5.03
N LYS A 119 4.78 13.59 5.72
CA LYS A 119 4.49 13.00 7.03
C LYS A 119 4.40 11.46 6.95
N ARG A 120 3.68 10.93 5.95
CA ARG A 120 3.55 9.48 5.72
C ARG A 120 4.87 8.85 5.32
N LEU A 121 5.63 9.50 4.43
CA LEU A 121 6.96 9.04 4.03
C LEU A 121 7.91 8.95 5.23
N LEU A 122 7.94 9.97 6.11
CA LEU A 122 8.78 9.94 7.30
C LEU A 122 8.40 8.81 8.27
N ALA A 123 7.10 8.54 8.46
CA ALA A 123 6.66 7.40 9.27
C ALA A 123 7.13 6.05 8.69
N MET A 124 7.08 5.87 7.36
CA MET A 124 7.62 4.67 6.72
C MET A 124 9.16 4.57 6.86
N VAL A 125 9.87 5.71 6.86
CA VAL A 125 11.31 5.74 7.14
C VAL A 125 11.60 5.32 8.58
N ASP A 126 10.82 5.79 9.56
CA ASP A 126 10.96 5.41 10.96
C ASP A 126 10.70 3.90 11.16
N PHE A 127 9.67 3.36 10.51
CA PHE A 127 9.40 1.91 10.47
C PHE A 127 10.58 1.12 9.86
N SER A 128 11.10 1.58 8.72
CA SER A 128 12.25 0.95 8.05
C SER A 128 13.50 0.97 8.94
N HIS A 129 13.76 2.09 9.61
CA HIS A 129 14.86 2.20 10.57
C HIS A 129 14.68 1.23 11.75
N ALA A 130 13.47 1.10 12.28
CA ALA A 130 13.16 0.18 13.37
C ALA A 130 13.32 -1.30 12.98
N SER A 131 13.18 -1.60 11.69
CA SER A 131 13.32 -2.91 11.07
C SER A 131 14.78 -3.32 10.80
N ASN A 132 15.73 -2.37 10.89
CA ASN A 132 17.12 -2.62 10.55
C ASN A 132 17.75 -3.71 11.45
N GLY A 133 18.44 -4.68 10.82
CA GLY A 133 19.08 -5.80 11.51
C GLY A 133 18.13 -6.91 11.97
N MET A 134 16.82 -6.80 11.73
CA MET A 134 15.87 -7.88 12.00
C MET A 134 15.89 -8.97 10.92
N VAL A 135 15.44 -10.17 11.30
CA VAL A 135 15.18 -11.29 10.39
C VAL A 135 13.68 -11.50 10.30
N PHE A 136 13.19 -11.64 9.06
CA PHE A 136 11.78 -11.84 8.74
C PHE A 136 11.56 -13.14 7.99
N THR A 137 10.37 -13.71 8.10
CA THR A 137 9.99 -14.92 7.36
C THR A 137 9.56 -14.56 5.94
N GLY A 138 10.30 -15.06 4.96
CA GLY A 138 9.94 -14.95 3.55
C GLY A 138 8.90 -15.98 3.15
N GLN A 139 7.68 -15.55 2.83
CA GLN A 139 6.66 -16.40 2.19
C GLN A 139 6.33 -15.84 0.81
N LEU A 140 6.90 -16.48 -0.22
CA LEU A 140 6.69 -16.13 -1.63
C LEU A 140 5.56 -16.93 -2.30
N ASN A 141 5.04 -17.96 -1.63
CA ASN A 141 3.93 -18.79 -2.13
C ASN A 141 3.01 -19.15 -0.96
N GLY A 142 1.70 -18.98 -1.11
CA GLY A 142 0.71 -19.81 -0.41
C GLY A 142 -0.49 -19.11 0.24
N ASN A 143 -0.38 -17.91 0.79
CA ASN A 143 -1.38 -17.45 1.77
C ASN A 143 -2.05 -16.12 1.40
N CYS A 144 -2.66 -16.05 0.22
CA CYS A 144 -3.61 -14.97 -0.09
C CYS A 144 -4.87 -14.99 0.79
N ASP A 145 -5.08 -16.05 1.58
CA ASP A 145 -6.29 -16.28 2.37
C ASP A 145 -6.14 -15.99 3.88
N GLU A 146 -4.95 -15.65 4.36
CA GLU A 146 -4.69 -15.23 5.76
C GLU A 146 -4.59 -13.71 5.92
#